data_AF-W1Y9R6-F1
#
_entry.id   AF-W1Y9R6-F1
#
_cell.length_a   1.000
_cell.length_b   1.000
_cell.length_c   1.000
_cell.angle_alpha   90.00
_cell.angle_beta   90.00
_cell.angle_gamma   90.00
#
_symmetry.space_group_name_H-M   'P 1'
#
loop_
_entity.id
_entity.type
_entity.pdbx_description
1 polymer ?
#
loop_
_entity_poly.entity_id
_entity_poly.type
_entity_poly.pdbx_seq_one_letter_code
_entity_poly.pdbx_strand_id
1 'polypeptide(L)'
;MMAATKIGERQGQELYKEMQKRGWDVKESAVMAITANELDTARRRTTGSMDALKAAGFPEKQIYQVPTKSNDIPGAFDAANSMLVQHPEVKHWLIVGMNDSTVLGGVRATEGQGFKAADIIG
;
A
#
# COMPACT_ATOMS: atom_id res chain seq x y z
N MET A 1 -23.53 2.08 5.84
CA MET A 1 -22.57 1.08 5.30
C MET A 1 -21.61 1.63 4.22
N MET A 2 -21.58 2.95 3.93
CA MET A 2 -20.72 3.58 2.88
C MET A 2 -19.35 4.10 3.37
N ALA A 3 -19.12 4.15 4.69
CA ALA A 3 -17.93 4.81 5.25
C ALA A 3 -16.60 4.12 4.91
N ALA A 4 -16.55 2.78 4.92
CA ALA A 4 -15.31 2.04 4.72
C ALA A 4 -14.71 2.25 3.32
N THR A 5 -15.53 2.17 2.27
CA THR A 5 -15.09 2.40 0.89
C THR A 5 -14.62 3.83 0.69
N LYS A 6 -15.36 4.83 1.21
CA LYS A 6 -14.99 6.25 1.09
C LYS A 6 -13.68 6.59 1.81
N ILE A 7 -13.41 5.97 2.96
CA ILE A 7 -12.13 6.11 3.65
C ILE A 7 -11.00 5.49 2.81
N GLY A 8 -11.22 4.30 2.24
CA GLY A 8 -10.29 3.66 1.33
C GLY A 8 -9.96 4.53 0.11
N GLU A 9 -10.99 5.02 -0.58
CA GLU A 9 -10.83 5.94 -1.72
C GLU A 9 -10.01 7.17 -1.34
N ARG A 10 -10.24 7.75 -0.15
CA ARG A 10 -9.48 8.91 0.32
C ARG A 10 -8.01 8.57 0.57
N GLN A 11 -7.71 7.39 1.13
CA GLN A 11 -6.33 6.93 1.28
C GLN A 11 -5.62 6.88 -0.08
N GLY A 12 -6.21 6.23 -1.09
CA GLY A 12 -5.62 6.14 -2.43
C GLY A 12 -5.40 7.51 -3.09
N GLN A 13 -6.34 8.45 -2.90
CA GLN A 13 -6.21 9.83 -3.39
C GLN A 13 -5.03 10.59 -2.75
N GLU A 14 -4.89 10.51 -1.43
CA GLU A 14 -3.79 11.19 -0.74
C GLU A 14 -2.43 10.54 -1.03
N LEU A 15 -2.38 9.20 -1.16
CA LEU A 15 -1.18 8.48 -1.60
C LEU A 15 -0.70 8.98 -2.98
N TYR A 16 -1.60 9.05 -3.95
CA TYR A 16 -1.27 9.53 -5.28
C TYR A 16 -0.85 11.01 -5.28
N LYS A 17 -1.54 11.84 -4.50
CA LYS A 17 -1.21 13.27 -4.37
C LYS A 17 0.18 13.49 -3.78
N GLU A 18 0.55 12.73 -2.76
CA GLU A 18 1.88 12.82 -2.15
C GLU A 18 2.95 12.28 -3.11
N MET A 19 2.69 11.19 -3.85
CA MET A 19 3.58 10.70 -4.91
C MET A 19 3.88 11.79 -5.96
N GLN A 20 2.83 12.46 -6.45
CA GLN A 20 2.95 13.55 -7.42
C GLN A 20 3.73 14.74 -6.84
N LYS A 21 3.49 15.08 -5.56
CA LYS A 21 4.20 16.16 -4.87
C LYS A 21 5.69 15.86 -4.70
N ARG A 22 6.06 14.59 -4.49
CA ARG A 22 7.45 14.13 -4.44
C ARG A 22 8.09 13.95 -5.83
N GLY A 23 7.29 14.02 -6.89
CA GLY A 23 7.78 13.91 -8.27
C GLY A 23 8.34 12.53 -8.62
N TRP A 24 7.81 11.47 -8.02
CA TRP A 24 8.27 10.09 -8.28
C TRP A 24 7.96 9.66 -9.71
N ASP A 25 8.88 8.90 -10.32
CA ASP A 25 8.60 8.24 -11.60
C ASP A 25 7.71 7.02 -11.35
N VAL A 26 6.53 7.03 -11.98
CA VAL A 26 5.56 5.94 -11.93
C VAL A 26 6.18 4.61 -12.38
N LYS A 27 7.14 4.61 -13.30
CA LYS A 27 7.78 3.37 -13.81
C LYS A 27 8.63 2.66 -12.76
N GLU A 28 9.16 3.40 -11.80
CA GLU A 28 10.00 2.87 -10.72
C GLU A 28 9.23 2.77 -9.39
N SER A 29 7.93 3.09 -9.41
CA SER A 29 7.05 3.09 -8.24
C SER A 29 6.12 1.88 -8.27
N ALA A 30 5.76 1.33 -7.12
CA ALA A 30 4.72 0.31 -7.02
C ALA A 30 3.83 0.53 -5.80
N VAL A 31 2.63 -0.05 -5.86
CA VAL A 31 1.70 -0.09 -4.74
C VAL A 31 1.77 -1.47 -4.10
N MET A 32 2.00 -1.50 -2.80
CA MET A 32 1.87 -2.69 -1.97
C MET A 32 0.55 -2.64 -1.21
N ALA A 33 -0.41 -3.44 -1.63
CA ALA A 33 -1.68 -3.58 -0.94
C ALA A 33 -1.66 -4.78 0.00
N ILE A 34 -1.52 -4.51 1.31
CA ILE A 34 -1.58 -5.52 2.36
C ILE A 34 -3.05 -5.74 2.70
N THR A 35 -3.57 -6.92 2.34
CA THR A 35 -5.01 -7.23 2.35
C THR A 35 -5.38 -8.21 3.45
N ALA A 36 -6.60 -8.06 3.97
CA ALA A 36 -7.26 -9.01 4.89
C ALA A 36 -8.68 -9.24 4.38
N ASN A 37 -8.81 -9.99 3.29
CA ASN A 37 -10.02 -10.07 2.48
C ASN A 37 -11.17 -10.84 3.15
N GLU A 38 -10.84 -11.58 4.22
CA GLU A 38 -11.77 -12.28 5.10
C GLU A 38 -12.66 -11.29 5.88
N LEU A 39 -12.16 -10.07 6.10
CA LEU A 39 -12.86 -9.03 6.84
C LEU A 39 -13.46 -8.00 5.86
N ASP A 40 -14.79 -7.98 5.72
CA ASP A 40 -15.48 -7.16 4.69
C ASP A 40 -15.11 -5.66 4.77
N THR A 41 -15.00 -5.10 5.99
CA THR A 41 -14.56 -3.71 6.19
C THR A 41 -13.13 -3.47 5.69
N ALA A 42 -12.23 -4.43 5.91
CA ALA A 42 -10.84 -4.33 5.48
C ALA A 42 -10.75 -4.39 3.96
N ARG A 43 -11.42 -5.39 3.36
CA ARG A 43 -11.53 -5.54 1.91
C ARG A 43 -12.06 -4.28 1.23
N ARG A 44 -13.13 -3.68 1.76
CA ARG A 44 -13.71 -2.44 1.19
C ARG A 44 -12.75 -1.25 1.25
N ARG A 45 -11.93 -1.13 2.29
CA ARG A 45 -10.92 -0.06 2.41
C ARG A 45 -9.79 -0.25 1.42
N THR A 46 -9.17 -1.43 1.39
CA THR A 46 -8.04 -1.69 0.48
C THR A 46 -8.48 -1.65 -0.97
N THR A 47 -9.65 -2.22 -1.30
CA THR A 47 -10.21 -2.16 -2.65
C THR A 47 -10.51 -0.71 -3.07
N GLY A 48 -11.16 0.07 -2.21
CA GLY A 48 -11.43 1.49 -2.49
C GLY A 48 -10.15 2.31 -2.72
N SER A 49 -9.08 2.00 -1.97
CA SER A 49 -7.77 2.65 -2.12
C SER A 49 -7.11 2.30 -3.45
N MET A 50 -7.10 1.01 -3.82
CA MET A 50 -6.59 0.55 -5.12
C MET A 50 -7.39 1.13 -6.28
N ASP A 51 -8.72 1.21 -6.17
CA ASP A 51 -9.60 1.78 -7.19
C ASP A 51 -9.35 3.28 -7.38
N ALA A 52 -9.15 4.03 -6.30
CA ALA A 52 -8.78 5.44 -6.36
C ALA A 52 -7.41 5.66 -7.03
N LEU A 53 -6.41 4.81 -6.75
CA LEU A 53 -5.10 4.85 -7.39
C LEU A 53 -5.20 4.58 -8.90
N LYS A 54 -5.95 3.55 -9.29
CA LYS A 54 -6.23 3.24 -10.71
C LYS A 54 -6.95 4.39 -11.41
N ALA A 55 -7.97 4.96 -10.76
CA ALA A 55 -8.72 6.11 -11.29
C ALA A 55 -7.86 7.37 -11.44
N ALA A 56 -6.83 7.52 -10.61
CA ALA A 56 -5.86 8.62 -10.71
C ALA A 56 -4.82 8.42 -11.83
N GLY A 57 -4.77 7.24 -12.46
CA GLY A 57 -3.86 6.90 -13.54
C GLY A 57 -2.68 6.03 -13.14
N PHE A 58 -2.65 5.50 -11.91
CA PHE A 58 -1.60 4.58 -11.49
C PHE A 58 -1.71 3.24 -12.26
N PRO A 59 -0.61 2.68 -12.80
CA PRO A 59 -0.66 1.45 -13.59
C PRO A 59 -1.10 0.25 -12.75
N GLU A 60 -2.20 -0.38 -13.13
CA GLU A 60 -2.74 -1.55 -12.42
C GLU A 60 -1.75 -2.70 -12.31
N LYS A 61 -0.86 -2.86 -13.29
CA LYS A 61 0.20 -3.89 -13.29
C LYS A 61 1.24 -3.71 -12.20
N GLN A 62 1.35 -2.52 -11.62
CA GLN A 62 2.28 -2.16 -10.54
C GLN A 62 1.56 -2.10 -9.18
N ILE A 63 0.33 -2.63 -9.09
CA ILE A 63 -0.40 -2.78 -7.84
C ILE A 63 -0.34 -4.23 -7.41
N TYR A 64 0.50 -4.50 -6.42
CA TYR A 64 0.74 -5.85 -5.91
C TYR A 64 -0.02 -6.07 -4.61
N GLN A 65 -0.85 -7.11 -4.60
CA GLN A 65 -1.61 -7.50 -3.42
C GLN A 65 -0.90 -8.62 -2.67
N VAL A 66 -0.80 -8.47 -1.35
CA VAL A 66 -0.29 -9.52 -0.46
C VAL A 66 -1.26 -9.71 0.72
N PRO A 67 -1.71 -10.94 1.00
CA PRO A 67 -2.54 -11.19 2.17
C PRO A 67 -1.70 -11.14 3.44
N THR A 68 -2.22 -10.52 4.50
CA THR A 68 -1.63 -10.60 5.84
C THR A 68 -2.33 -11.69 6.67
N LYS A 69 -1.57 -12.34 7.56
CA LYS A 69 -2.08 -13.37 8.48
C LYS A 69 -2.77 -12.78 9.70
N SER A 70 -2.39 -11.55 10.08
CA SER A 70 -2.92 -10.87 11.26
C SER A 70 -2.97 -9.36 11.01
N ASN A 71 -3.99 -8.71 11.59
CA ASN A 71 -4.27 -7.29 11.39
C ASN A 71 -3.45 -6.39 12.34
N ASP A 72 -2.19 -6.73 12.52
CA ASP A 72 -1.23 -6.09 13.40
C ASP A 72 0.11 -5.81 12.68
N ILE A 73 1.04 -5.16 13.38
CA ILE A 73 2.35 -4.77 12.81
C ILE A 73 3.16 -6.01 12.37
N PRO A 74 3.32 -7.08 13.19
CA PRO A 74 4.09 -8.26 12.78
C PRO A 74 3.51 -8.97 11.54
N GLY A 75 2.19 -9.17 11.49
CA GLY A 75 1.56 -9.84 10.35
C GLY A 75 1.72 -9.05 9.05
N ALA A 76 1.62 -7.73 9.12
CA ALA A 76 1.82 -6.87 7.96
C ALA A 76 3.29 -6.76 7.56
N PHE A 77 4.22 -6.76 8.52
CA PHE A 77 5.66 -6.79 8.28
C PHE A 77 6.10 -8.03 7.51
N ASP A 78 5.62 -9.22 7.91
CA ASP A 78 5.93 -10.48 7.22
C ASP A 78 5.39 -10.48 5.78
N ALA A 79 4.14 -10.02 5.60
CA ALA A 79 3.52 -9.90 4.29
C ALA A 79 4.32 -8.94 3.39
N ALA A 80 4.64 -7.75 3.90
CA ALA A 80 5.39 -6.75 3.15
C ALA A 80 6.80 -7.22 2.76
N ASN A 81 7.55 -7.84 3.68
CA ASN A 81 8.88 -8.39 3.36
C ASN A 81 8.83 -9.39 2.22
N SER A 82 7.82 -10.27 2.20
CA SER A 82 7.67 -11.24 1.11
C SER A 82 7.46 -10.56 -0.24
N MET A 83 6.76 -9.42 -0.27
CA MET A 83 6.51 -8.65 -1.49
C MET A 83 7.74 -7.86 -1.92
N LEU A 84 8.48 -7.27 -0.99
CA LEU A 84 9.71 -6.50 -1.27
C LEU A 84 10.78 -7.35 -1.96
N VAL A 85 10.99 -8.60 -1.49
CA VAL A 85 11.99 -9.49 -2.09
C VAL A 85 11.59 -10.01 -3.48
N GLN A 86 10.30 -10.01 -3.80
CA GLN A 86 9.80 -10.42 -5.12
C GLN A 86 9.91 -9.30 -6.16
N HIS A 87 10.03 -8.05 -5.72
CA HIS A 87 10.06 -6.86 -6.57
C HIS A 87 11.28 -5.96 -6.31
N PRO A 88 12.51 -6.49 -6.47
CA PRO A 88 13.74 -5.70 -6.26
C PRO A 88 13.92 -4.55 -7.25
N GLU A 89 13.17 -4.55 -8.36
CA GLU A 89 13.18 -3.49 -9.37
C GLU A 89 12.50 -2.18 -8.92
N VAL A 90 11.67 -2.23 -7.89
CA VAL A 90 10.89 -1.08 -7.41
C VAL A 90 11.72 -0.20 -6.49
N LYS A 91 11.78 1.10 -6.79
CA LYS A 91 12.51 2.08 -5.98
C LYS A 91 11.63 2.85 -5.02
N HIS A 92 10.34 3.00 -5.33
CA HIS A 92 9.41 3.74 -4.49
C HIS A 92 8.15 2.94 -4.19
N TRP A 93 7.71 2.95 -2.93
CA TRP A 93 6.58 2.16 -2.48
C TRP A 93 5.44 3.02 -1.92
N LEU A 94 4.25 2.80 -2.45
CA LEU A 94 2.98 3.24 -1.87
C LEU A 94 2.38 2.08 -1.07
N ILE A 95 2.22 2.24 0.24
CA ILE A 95 1.74 1.18 1.12
C ILE A 95 0.26 1.40 1.39
N VAL A 96 -0.55 0.45 0.95
CA VAL A 96 -2.00 0.40 1.17
C VAL A 96 -2.29 -0.64 2.24
N GLY A 97 -3.02 -0.23 3.27
CA GLY A 97 -3.45 -1.08 4.36
C GLY A 97 -4.80 -0.63 4.92
N MET A 98 -5.52 -1.52 5.58
CA MET A 98 -6.86 -1.19 6.10
C MET A 98 -6.86 -0.32 7.36
N ASN A 99 -5.73 -0.24 8.08
CA ASN A 99 -5.53 0.55 9.29
C ASN A 99 -4.05 0.92 9.48
N ASP A 100 -3.76 1.72 10.50
CA ASP A 100 -2.42 2.22 10.82
C ASP A 100 -1.42 1.10 11.12
N SER A 101 -1.84 0.04 11.84
CA SER A 101 -0.95 -1.08 12.18
C SER A 101 -0.47 -1.83 10.94
N THR A 102 -1.37 -2.06 9.98
CA THR A 102 -1.02 -2.70 8.71
C THR A 102 -0.05 -1.84 7.90
N VAL A 103 -0.32 -0.54 7.79
CA VAL A 103 0.57 0.39 7.10
C VAL A 103 1.94 0.45 7.78
N LEU A 104 1.97 0.59 9.11
CA LEU A 104 3.21 0.63 9.90
C LEU A 104 4.04 -0.64 9.73
N GLY A 105 3.41 -1.83 9.69
CA GLY A 105 4.12 -3.07 9.39
C GLY A 105 4.80 -3.06 8.03
N GLY A 106 4.12 -2.54 7.01
CA GLY A 106 4.73 -2.31 5.69
C GLY A 106 5.89 -1.33 5.72
N VAL A 107 5.73 -0.18 6.38
CA VAL A 107 6.80 0.82 6.52
C VAL A 107 8.03 0.22 7.22
N ARG A 108 7.83 -0.51 8.33
CA ARG A 108 8.91 -1.19 9.04
C ARG A 108 9.63 -2.22 8.16
N ALA A 109 8.90 -2.94 7.29
CA ALA A 109 9.50 -3.88 6.36
C ALA A 109 10.37 -3.17 5.32
N THR A 110 9.89 -2.05 4.77
CA THR A 110 10.67 -1.25 3.81
C THR A 110 11.95 -0.66 4.44
N GLU A 111 11.90 -0.20 5.68
CA GLU A 111 13.09 0.25 6.43
C GLU A 111 14.10 -0.89 6.61
N GLY A 112 13.63 -2.11 6.90
CA GLY A 112 14.48 -3.29 7.01
C GLY A 112 15.19 -3.69 5.71
N GLN A 113 14.59 -3.37 4.55
CA GLN A 113 15.18 -3.55 3.23
C GLN A 113 16.02 -2.34 2.76
N GLY A 114 16.21 -1.33 3.62
CA GLY A 114 17.08 -0.19 3.34
C GLY A 114 16.43 0.97 2.56
N PHE A 115 15.11 0.97 2.37
CA PHE A 115 14.41 2.10 1.78
C PHE A 115 14.45 3.30 2.72
N LYS A 116 14.64 4.50 2.16
CA LYS A 116 14.61 5.75 2.93
C LYS A 116 13.18 6.25 3.04
N ALA A 117 12.89 7.06 4.06
CA ALA A 117 11.58 7.68 4.23
C ALA A 117 11.12 8.51 3.01
N ALA A 118 12.07 9.04 2.23
CA ALA A 118 11.78 9.76 0.99
C ALA A 118 11.17 8.88 -0.10
N ASP A 119 11.38 7.56 -0.05
CA ASP A 119 10.98 6.56 -1.05
C ASP A 119 9.73 5.75 -0.64
N ILE A 120 9.12 6.12 0.49
CA ILE A 120 7.98 5.40 1.07
C ILE A 120 6.84 6.40 1.37
N ILE A 121 5.61 6.03 1.04
CA ILE A 121 4.39 6.71 1.47
C ILE A 121 3.42 5.63 1.98
N GLY A 122 2.90 5.79 3.20
CA GLY A 122 1.96 4.89 3.84
C GLY A 122 1.03 5.65 4.76
#